data_AF-A0A8C7JBH4-F1
#
_entry.id   AF-A0A8C7JBH4-F1
#
_cell.length_a   1.000
_cell.length_b   1.000
_cell.length_c   1.000
_cell.angle_alpha   90.00
_cell.angle_beta   90.00
_cell.angle_gamma   90.00
#
_symmetry.space_group_name_H-M   'P 1'
#
loop_
_entity.id
_entity.type
_entity.pdbx_description
1 polymer ?
#
loop_
_entity_poly.entity_id
_entity_poly.type
_entity_poly.pdbx_seq_one_letter_code
_entity_poly.pdbx_strand_id
1 'polypeptide(L)'
;MSLSNKLTLDKVDVKGKRVIMRLLMLLIKAAVPTIKHCLDHGAKAVVLMSHLGRPDGNPMPDKFSLKPVAAELKSLLGKDVHFLKDCVGPDVEKACADPAAGSVILLENLRFHVAEEGKGKDASGNKTKATQEQIDSFRASLSKLGDVYVNDAFGTAHRAHSSMVGVNLSQKAAGFLMKKELDYFAMALEKPARPFLAILGGAKVKDKIQLINNMLDQVNEMIIGGGMAFTFLKVLNNMEIGTSLYDDEGAKIVKELMAKAEKNKVKINLPVDFITAEKFDEHAQTGTATVAAGIPAGWMGLDCGPESNKHFAEAVGRAKQIVWNGPVGVFEFENFAKGTKGLMDKVVEVTKSGCVTIIGGGDTATCCAKWGTEDKVSHVSTGGGASLELLEGKVLPGVNALSSA
;
A
#
# COMPACT_ATOMS: atom_id res chain seq x y z
N MET A 1 6.98 -16.52 -6.20
CA MET A 1 7.75 -16.36 -4.94
C MET A 1 6.80 -16.60 -3.79
N SER A 2 7.19 -17.37 -2.78
CA SER A 2 6.38 -17.47 -1.57
C SER A 2 6.58 -16.27 -0.65
N LEU A 3 5.48 -15.70 -0.18
CA LEU A 3 5.43 -14.67 0.86
C LEU A 3 5.65 -15.27 2.25
N SER A 4 5.22 -16.54 2.43
CA SER A 4 5.28 -17.26 3.71
C SER A 4 6.68 -17.72 4.14
N ASN A 5 7.66 -17.72 3.24
CA ASN A 5 9.01 -18.27 3.50
C ASN A 5 10.10 -17.19 3.64
N LYS A 6 9.76 -16.01 4.16
CA LYS A 6 10.74 -14.94 4.39
C LYS A 6 11.19 -14.91 5.84
N LEU A 7 12.49 -14.69 6.05
CA LEU A 7 13.09 -14.52 7.37
C LEU A 7 12.47 -13.28 8.03
N THR A 8 12.03 -13.43 9.26
CA THR A 8 11.38 -12.37 10.06
C THR A 8 12.23 -12.05 11.28
N LEU A 9 12.13 -10.82 11.77
CA LEU A 9 12.98 -10.30 12.85
C LEU A 9 12.94 -11.16 14.12
N ASP A 10 11.79 -11.75 14.45
CA ASP A 10 11.60 -12.67 15.58
C ASP A 10 12.45 -13.95 15.51
N LYS A 11 13.04 -14.24 14.34
CA LYS A 11 13.93 -15.39 14.10
C LYS A 11 15.39 -15.01 13.95
N VAL A 12 15.77 -13.76 14.25
CA VAL A 12 17.14 -13.27 14.09
C VAL A 12 17.76 -12.94 15.44
N ASP A 13 18.95 -13.48 15.72
CA ASP A 13 19.74 -13.07 16.88
C ASP A 13 20.39 -11.70 16.63
N VAL A 14 19.89 -10.69 17.35
CA VAL A 14 20.37 -9.31 17.27
C VAL A 14 21.33 -8.97 18.41
N LYS A 15 21.61 -9.88 19.35
CA LYS A 15 22.39 -9.58 20.56
C LYS A 15 23.81 -9.14 20.20
N GLY A 16 24.19 -7.95 20.63
CA GLY A 16 25.49 -7.35 20.34
C GLY A 16 25.70 -6.93 18.87
N LYS A 17 24.67 -7.07 18.01
CA LYS A 17 24.73 -6.70 16.59
C LYS A 17 24.28 -5.26 16.36
N ARG A 18 24.82 -4.64 15.32
CA ARG A 18 24.32 -3.39 14.74
C ARG A 18 23.23 -3.74 13.72
N VAL A 19 22.04 -3.19 13.87
CA VAL A 19 20.91 -3.47 13.00
C VAL A 19 20.66 -2.26 12.11
N ILE A 20 20.88 -2.39 10.79
CA ILE A 20 20.46 -1.37 9.82
C ILE A 20 19.02 -1.66 9.39
N MET A 21 18.14 -0.69 9.59
CA MET A 21 16.70 -0.87 9.45
C MET A 21 16.10 0.16 8.50
N ARG A 22 15.40 -0.31 7.48
CA ARG A 22 14.67 0.52 6.52
C ARG A 22 13.21 0.64 6.93
N LEU A 23 12.74 1.87 7.08
CA LEU A 23 11.41 2.19 7.63
C LEU A 23 10.62 3.14 6.71
N LEU A 24 9.30 3.25 6.92
CA LEU A 24 8.44 4.30 6.36
C LEU A 24 8.20 5.41 7.40
N MET A 25 8.74 6.61 7.19
CA MET A 25 8.63 7.71 8.18
C MET A 25 7.23 8.32 8.34
N LEU A 26 6.28 8.07 7.44
CA LEU A 26 4.89 8.47 7.68
C LEU A 26 4.21 7.61 8.76
N LEU A 27 4.87 6.53 9.21
CA LEU A 27 4.34 5.53 10.13
C LEU A 27 5.29 5.26 11.30
N ILE A 28 5.95 6.31 11.83
CA ILE A 28 6.97 6.18 12.89
C ILE A 28 6.44 5.42 14.10
N LYS A 29 5.21 5.71 14.55
CA LYS A 29 4.56 4.99 15.67
C LYS A 29 4.45 3.48 15.41
N ALA A 30 4.17 3.10 14.17
CA ALA A 30 4.01 1.71 13.77
C ALA A 30 5.35 0.96 13.68
N ALA A 31 6.48 1.66 13.50
CA ALA A 31 7.82 1.08 13.48
C ALA A 31 8.42 0.86 14.89
N VAL A 32 7.87 1.51 15.93
CA VAL A 32 8.34 1.42 17.32
C VAL A 32 8.48 -0.02 17.82
N PRO A 33 7.52 -0.95 17.57
CA PRO A 33 7.66 -2.34 18.00
C PRO A 33 8.91 -3.03 17.45
N THR A 34 9.23 -2.81 16.17
CA THR A 34 10.41 -3.39 15.51
C THR A 34 11.70 -2.83 16.14
N ILE A 35 11.74 -1.52 16.40
CA ILE A 35 12.90 -0.87 17.04
C ILE A 35 13.09 -1.37 18.48
N LYS A 36 12.01 -1.39 19.27
CA LYS A 36 12.05 -1.84 20.67
C LYS A 36 12.49 -3.28 20.78
N HIS A 37 11.98 -4.16 19.91
CA HIS A 37 12.40 -5.57 19.90
C HIS A 37 13.91 -5.71 19.71
N CYS A 38 14.52 -4.97 18.79
CA CYS A 38 15.98 -4.97 18.64
C CYS A 38 16.70 -4.54 19.93
N LEU A 39 16.25 -3.46 20.56
CA LEU A 39 16.84 -2.94 21.79
C LEU A 39 16.69 -3.91 22.97
N ASP A 40 15.48 -4.45 23.16
CA ASP A 40 15.14 -5.36 24.25
C ASP A 40 15.90 -6.69 24.14
N HIS A 41 16.25 -7.12 22.93
CA HIS A 41 17.05 -8.32 22.66
C HIS A 41 18.56 -8.02 22.59
N GLY A 42 18.97 -6.84 23.05
CA GLY A 42 20.38 -6.50 23.26
C GLY A 42 21.13 -6.10 22.00
N ALA A 43 20.47 -5.56 20.98
CA ALA A 43 21.16 -4.96 19.85
C ALA A 43 22.13 -3.88 20.31
N LYS A 44 23.34 -3.89 19.75
CA LYS A 44 24.35 -2.88 20.02
C LYS A 44 23.89 -1.52 19.49
N ALA A 45 23.29 -1.49 18.31
CA ALA A 45 22.75 -0.28 17.72
C ALA A 45 21.57 -0.59 16.80
N VAL A 46 20.68 0.38 16.65
CA VAL A 46 19.63 0.39 15.62
C VAL A 46 19.83 1.63 14.76
N VAL A 47 20.27 1.42 13.51
CA VAL A 47 20.52 2.48 12.51
C VAL A 47 19.34 2.55 11.56
N LEU A 48 18.61 3.65 11.61
CA LEU A 48 17.36 3.86 10.88
C LEU A 48 17.62 4.65 9.60
N MET A 49 17.14 4.12 8.48
CA MET A 49 17.20 4.79 7.19
C MET A 49 15.82 4.87 6.55
N SER A 50 15.51 5.99 5.92
CA SER A 50 14.20 6.22 5.29
C SER A 50 14.27 7.31 4.22
N HIS A 51 13.12 7.71 3.70
CA HIS A 51 13.00 8.81 2.76
C HIS A 51 11.77 9.66 3.11
N LEU A 52 11.80 10.91 2.66
CA LEU A 52 10.67 11.84 2.76
C LEU A 52 10.51 12.61 1.45
N GLY A 53 9.27 12.70 0.96
CA GLY A 53 8.95 13.45 -0.25
C GLY A 53 9.64 12.93 -1.53
N ARG A 54 9.82 13.85 -2.48
CA ARG A 54 10.47 13.62 -3.77
C ARG A 54 11.53 14.71 -4.02
N PRO A 55 12.68 14.63 -3.33
CA PRO A 55 13.80 15.54 -3.57
C PRO A 55 14.56 15.25 -4.88
N ASP A 56 14.18 14.19 -5.60
CA ASP A 56 14.71 13.80 -6.92
C ASP A 56 16.25 13.71 -6.96
N GLY A 57 16.89 13.24 -5.88
CA GLY A 57 18.34 13.07 -5.82
C GLY A 57 19.13 14.32 -5.44
N ASN A 58 18.47 15.36 -4.93
CA ASN A 58 19.11 16.60 -4.47
C ASN A 58 18.94 16.80 -2.96
N PRO A 59 19.98 17.21 -2.22
CA PRO A 59 19.84 17.61 -0.83
C PRO A 59 18.87 18.79 -0.67
N MET A 60 17.75 18.59 0.04
CA MET A 60 16.75 19.61 0.35
C MET A 60 16.44 19.64 1.85
N PRO A 61 17.45 19.95 2.70
CA PRO A 61 17.32 19.80 4.15
C PRO A 61 16.21 20.67 4.75
N ASP A 62 15.95 21.85 4.20
CA ASP A 62 14.94 22.77 4.75
C ASP A 62 13.49 22.31 4.49
N LYS A 63 13.28 21.40 3.52
CA LYS A 63 11.94 20.94 3.11
C LYS A 63 11.67 19.46 3.39
N PHE A 64 12.68 18.62 3.22
CA PHE A 64 12.54 17.16 3.23
C PHE A 64 13.53 16.47 4.17
N SER A 65 14.14 17.19 5.13
CA SER A 65 14.98 16.57 6.16
C SER A 65 14.15 15.68 7.09
N LEU A 66 14.79 14.60 7.57
CA LEU A 66 14.26 13.72 8.61
C LEU A 66 14.57 14.21 10.04
N LYS A 67 15.24 15.34 10.21
CA LYS A 67 15.55 15.91 11.54
C LYS A 67 14.31 16.05 12.46
N PRO A 68 13.14 16.52 11.98
CA PRO A 68 11.94 16.59 12.83
C PRO A 68 11.47 15.22 13.31
N VAL A 69 11.69 14.18 12.50
CA VAL A 69 11.32 12.79 12.83
C VAL A 69 12.18 12.24 13.97
N ALA A 70 13.45 12.65 14.08
CA ALA A 70 14.30 12.26 15.20
C ALA A 70 13.71 12.70 16.56
N ALA A 71 13.12 13.91 16.61
CA ALA A 71 12.51 14.45 17.82
C ALA A 71 11.25 13.66 18.22
N GLU A 72 10.39 13.34 17.26
CA GLU A 72 9.19 12.52 17.49
C GLU A 72 9.58 11.10 17.94
N LEU A 73 10.56 10.50 17.27
CA LEU A 73 11.03 9.15 17.62
C LEU A 73 11.64 9.12 19.04
N LYS A 74 12.37 10.17 19.44
CA LYS A 74 12.86 10.31 20.82
C LYS A 74 11.72 10.31 21.83
N SER A 75 10.63 11.03 21.55
CA SER A 75 9.43 11.04 22.39
C SER A 75 8.80 9.66 22.50
N LEU A 76 8.60 8.98 21.37
CA LEU A 76 7.95 7.66 21.31
C LEU A 76 8.76 6.52 21.95
N LEU A 77 10.09 6.59 21.86
CA LEU A 77 10.98 5.59 22.43
C LEU A 77 11.34 5.87 23.90
N GLY A 78 11.22 7.12 24.36
CA GLY A 78 11.77 7.54 25.65
C GLY A 78 13.29 7.41 25.70
N LYS A 79 13.98 7.52 24.55
CA LYS A 79 15.42 7.30 24.40
C LYS A 79 16.00 8.31 23.42
N ASP A 80 17.25 8.72 23.64
CA ASP A 80 17.93 9.62 22.71
C ASP A 80 18.10 8.98 21.33
N VAL A 81 17.80 9.78 20.29
CA VAL A 81 17.96 9.43 18.89
C VAL A 81 19.04 10.33 18.30
N HIS A 82 20.16 9.74 17.90
CA HIS A 82 21.26 10.47 17.28
C HIS A 82 20.98 10.70 15.80
N PHE A 83 20.74 11.95 15.42
CA PHE A 83 20.48 12.31 14.02
C PHE A 83 21.77 12.65 13.29
N LEU A 84 22.01 11.99 12.17
CA LEU A 84 23.12 12.27 11.24
C LEU A 84 22.59 13.07 10.05
N LYS A 85 23.37 14.08 9.62
CA LYS A 85 22.99 14.98 8.52
C LYS A 85 23.20 14.38 7.13
N ASP A 86 23.72 13.17 7.07
CA ASP A 86 23.86 12.36 5.85
C ASP A 86 23.51 10.90 6.20
N CYS A 87 23.40 10.05 5.18
CA CYS A 87 23.07 8.64 5.29
C CYS A 87 24.19 7.70 4.84
N VAL A 88 25.24 8.23 4.23
CA VAL A 88 26.40 7.48 3.74
C VAL A 88 27.68 8.29 3.93
N GLY A 89 28.83 7.69 3.63
CA GLY A 89 30.12 8.36 3.67
C GLY A 89 30.89 8.14 4.98
N PRO A 90 32.16 8.58 5.03
CA PRO A 90 33.10 8.19 6.08
C PRO A 90 32.67 8.62 7.48
N ASP A 91 32.06 9.80 7.63
CA ASP A 91 31.60 10.28 8.94
C ASP A 91 30.41 9.47 9.48
N VAL A 92 29.47 9.10 8.59
CA VAL A 92 28.32 8.25 8.94
C VAL A 92 28.79 6.84 9.26
N GLU A 93 29.69 6.29 8.45
CA GLU A 93 30.30 4.98 8.67
C GLU A 93 31.02 4.93 10.02
N LYS A 94 31.82 5.96 10.36
CA LYS A 94 32.50 6.07 11.65
C LYS A 94 31.53 6.13 12.81
N ALA A 95 30.47 6.92 12.71
CA ALA A 95 29.44 7.02 13.75
C ALA A 95 28.70 5.69 13.99
N CYS A 96 28.54 4.87 12.95
CA CYS A 96 27.87 3.58 13.01
C CYS A 96 28.81 2.37 13.24
N ALA A 97 30.13 2.56 13.21
CA ALA A 97 31.11 1.46 13.29
C ALA A 97 31.06 0.75 14.65
N ASP A 98 31.09 1.51 15.74
CA ASP A 98 31.13 0.99 17.10
C ASP A 98 30.43 1.92 18.10
N PRO A 99 29.10 2.12 17.98
CA PRO A 99 28.38 2.99 18.91
C PRO A 99 28.16 2.29 20.27
N ALA A 100 27.82 3.08 21.28
CA ALA A 100 27.46 2.58 22.60
C ALA A 100 26.27 1.59 22.52
N ALA A 101 26.24 0.59 23.39
CA ALA A 101 25.19 -0.42 23.39
C ALA A 101 23.78 0.20 23.53
N GLY A 102 22.84 -0.31 22.74
CA GLY A 102 21.47 0.19 22.66
C GLY A 102 21.32 1.53 21.93
N SER A 103 22.33 2.03 21.20
CA SER A 103 22.21 3.31 20.48
C SER A 103 21.12 3.28 19.41
N VAL A 104 20.39 4.39 19.26
CA VAL A 104 19.44 4.60 18.16
C VAL A 104 19.95 5.75 17.31
N ILE A 105 20.17 5.51 16.02
CA ILE A 105 20.73 6.47 15.07
C ILE A 105 19.72 6.64 13.94
N LEU A 106 19.35 7.89 13.61
CA LEU A 106 18.54 8.21 12.43
C LEU A 106 19.41 8.89 11.39
N LEU A 107 19.48 8.29 10.21
CA LEU A 107 20.15 8.85 9.04
C LEU A 107 19.28 9.91 8.36
N GLU A 108 19.92 10.80 7.59
CA GLU A 108 19.19 11.73 6.73
C GLU A 108 18.48 11.00 5.56
N ASN A 109 17.60 11.72 4.89
CA ASN A 109 16.77 11.28 3.77
C ASN A 109 17.57 10.61 2.64
N LEU A 110 17.37 9.30 2.44
CA LEU A 110 18.06 8.53 1.40
C LEU A 110 17.85 9.08 -0.02
N ARG A 111 16.70 9.72 -0.30
CA ARG A 111 16.42 10.31 -1.62
C ARG A 111 17.16 11.62 -1.90
N PHE A 112 17.91 12.16 -0.94
CA PHE A 112 18.88 13.22 -1.22
C PHE A 112 20.03 12.73 -2.12
N HIS A 113 20.20 11.41 -2.23
CA HIS A 113 21.17 10.78 -3.12
C HIS A 113 20.47 10.16 -4.32
N VAL A 114 20.86 10.56 -5.53
CA VAL A 114 20.34 9.98 -6.79
C VAL A 114 20.54 8.47 -6.88
N ALA A 115 21.57 7.95 -6.20
CA ALA A 115 21.89 6.52 -6.12
C ALA A 115 20.83 5.68 -5.39
N GLU A 116 19.93 6.27 -4.60
CA GLU A 116 18.82 5.54 -3.96
C GLU A 116 17.79 5.08 -5.00
N GLU A 117 17.31 6.00 -5.85
CA GLU A 117 16.28 5.71 -6.86
C GLU A 117 16.88 5.32 -8.23
N GLY A 118 18.19 5.53 -8.41
CA GLY A 118 18.93 5.32 -9.66
C GLY A 118 18.68 6.40 -10.73
N LYS A 119 17.76 7.33 -10.46
CA LYS A 119 17.38 8.44 -11.35
C LYS A 119 16.85 9.61 -10.52
N GLY A 120 16.96 10.82 -11.06
CA GLY A 120 16.56 12.04 -10.38
C GLY A 120 16.40 13.20 -11.35
N LYS A 121 16.55 14.41 -10.81
CA LYS A 121 16.65 15.64 -11.59
C LYS A 121 17.82 16.48 -11.09
N ASP A 122 18.43 17.26 -11.96
CA ASP A 122 19.38 18.29 -11.52
C ASP A 122 18.65 19.54 -10.99
N ALA A 123 19.41 20.52 -10.50
CA ALA A 123 18.88 21.79 -10.00
C ALA A 123 18.10 22.59 -11.08
N SER A 124 18.35 22.31 -12.36
CA SER A 124 17.67 22.92 -13.51
C SER A 124 16.42 22.14 -13.94
N GLY A 125 16.11 21.02 -13.28
CA GLY A 125 14.95 20.18 -13.56
C GLY A 125 15.16 19.13 -14.66
N ASN A 126 16.37 18.99 -15.20
CA ASN A 126 16.68 17.97 -16.22
C ASN A 126 16.80 16.60 -15.60
N LYS A 127 16.35 15.55 -16.31
CA LYS A 127 16.45 14.17 -15.83
C LYS A 127 17.92 13.74 -15.69
N THR A 128 18.27 13.21 -14.54
CA THR A 128 19.59 12.62 -14.26
C THR A 128 19.46 11.13 -13.97
N LYS A 129 20.55 10.38 -14.19
CA LYS A 129 20.64 8.95 -13.89
C LYS A 129 21.93 8.70 -13.13
N ALA A 130 21.87 7.92 -12.05
CA ALA A 130 23.06 7.52 -11.32
C ALA A 130 23.89 6.55 -12.18
N THR A 131 25.22 6.66 -12.11
CA THR A 131 26.10 5.64 -12.69
C THR A 131 26.07 4.37 -11.84
N GLN A 132 26.51 3.24 -12.41
CA GLN A 132 26.57 2.00 -11.66
C GLN A 132 27.53 2.09 -10.48
N GLU A 133 28.66 2.78 -10.65
CA GLU A 133 29.67 3.00 -9.61
C GLU A 133 29.11 3.83 -8.45
N GLN A 134 28.30 4.86 -8.74
CA GLN A 134 27.60 5.64 -7.71
C GLN A 134 26.62 4.79 -6.92
N ILE A 135 25.85 3.94 -7.61
CA ILE A 135 24.91 3.01 -6.97
C ILE A 135 25.66 2.00 -6.09
N ASP A 136 26.74 1.42 -6.59
CA ASP A 136 27.53 0.42 -5.87
C ASP A 136 28.24 1.01 -4.66
N SER A 137 28.83 2.20 -4.79
CA SER A 137 29.45 2.92 -3.68
C SER A 137 28.44 3.27 -2.58
N PHE A 138 27.26 3.77 -2.98
CA PHE A 138 26.17 4.09 -2.05
C PHE A 138 25.69 2.85 -1.28
N ARG A 139 25.46 1.75 -1.99
CA ARG A 139 25.06 0.46 -1.42
C ARG A 139 26.12 -0.13 -0.49
N ALA A 140 27.40 -0.03 -0.88
CA ALA A 140 28.51 -0.48 -0.05
C ALA A 140 28.57 0.32 1.26
N SER A 141 28.39 1.64 1.19
CA SER A 141 28.36 2.50 2.39
C SER A 141 27.21 2.13 3.32
N LEU A 142 25.98 1.97 2.80
CA LEU A 142 24.84 1.50 3.61
C LEU A 142 25.10 0.13 4.26
N SER A 143 25.75 -0.78 3.54
CA SER A 143 26.03 -2.14 4.03
C SER A 143 27.01 -2.16 5.20
N LYS A 144 27.86 -1.13 5.36
CA LYS A 144 28.81 -1.03 6.49
C LYS A 144 28.14 -0.59 7.81
N LEU A 145 26.93 -0.04 7.75
CA LEU A 145 26.27 0.59 8.90
C LEU A 145 25.60 -0.43 9.84
N GLY A 146 25.60 -1.71 9.49
CA GLY A 146 25.01 -2.78 10.29
C GLY A 146 25.66 -4.12 10.03
N ASP A 147 25.31 -5.09 10.86
CA ASP A 147 25.67 -6.50 10.74
C ASP A 147 24.46 -7.33 10.27
N VAL A 148 23.25 -6.84 10.56
CA VAL A 148 21.96 -7.41 10.12
C VAL A 148 21.12 -6.32 9.46
N TYR A 149 20.45 -6.67 8.35
CA TYR A 149 19.48 -5.79 7.70
C TYR A 149 18.05 -6.17 8.07
N VAL A 150 17.24 -5.16 8.42
CA VAL A 150 15.80 -5.30 8.65
C VAL A 150 15.03 -4.39 7.71
N ASN A 151 14.12 -4.94 6.92
CA ASN A 151 13.20 -4.17 6.09
C ASN A 151 11.82 -4.13 6.75
N ASP A 152 11.40 -2.95 7.20
CA ASP A 152 10.06 -2.71 7.73
C ASP A 152 9.27 -1.71 6.86
N ALA A 153 9.65 -1.57 5.59
CA ALA A 153 9.12 -0.57 4.67
C ALA A 153 8.37 -1.19 3.47
N PHE A 154 7.30 -1.94 3.74
CA PHE A 154 6.51 -2.64 2.71
C PHE A 154 6.04 -1.72 1.58
N GLY A 155 5.58 -0.51 1.90
CA GLY A 155 5.17 0.50 0.90
C GLY A 155 6.22 0.89 -0.14
N THR A 156 7.50 0.59 0.10
CA THR A 156 8.58 0.78 -0.90
C THR A 156 9.08 -0.51 -1.53
N ALA A 157 8.57 -1.68 -1.13
CA ALA A 157 9.09 -2.97 -1.55
C ALA A 157 8.88 -3.29 -3.04
N HIS A 158 7.93 -2.63 -3.71
CA HIS A 158 7.75 -2.70 -5.17
C HIS A 158 8.89 -2.05 -5.96
N ARG A 159 9.77 -1.30 -5.30
CA ARG A 159 10.84 -0.55 -5.96
C ARG A 159 12.19 -1.24 -5.79
N ALA A 160 12.92 -1.37 -6.88
CA ALA A 160 14.29 -1.89 -6.89
C ALA A 160 15.33 -0.81 -6.47
N HIS A 161 15.01 -0.02 -5.44
CA HIS A 161 15.89 1.03 -4.91
C HIS A 161 17.06 0.46 -4.11
N SER A 162 18.14 1.23 -3.96
CA SER A 162 19.36 0.78 -3.27
C SER A 162 19.10 0.31 -1.84
N SER A 163 18.32 1.05 -1.05
CA SER A 163 17.96 0.63 0.30
C SER A 163 17.04 -0.61 0.37
N MET A 164 16.37 -0.97 -0.73
CA MET A 164 15.47 -2.14 -0.79
C MET A 164 16.20 -3.42 -1.18
N VAL A 165 17.11 -3.34 -2.15
CA VAL A 165 17.74 -4.53 -2.78
C VAL A 165 19.26 -4.55 -2.69
N GLY A 166 19.88 -3.45 -2.29
CA GLY A 166 21.33 -3.23 -2.41
C GLY A 166 22.12 -3.37 -1.11
N VAL A 167 21.47 -3.56 0.04
CA VAL A 167 22.16 -3.78 1.33
C VAL A 167 22.68 -5.21 1.36
N ASN A 168 24.00 -5.36 1.27
CA ASN A 168 24.68 -6.65 1.14
C ASN A 168 25.10 -7.19 2.51
N LEU A 169 24.13 -7.69 3.28
CA LEU A 169 24.33 -8.39 4.53
C LEU A 169 23.82 -9.84 4.44
N SER A 170 24.42 -10.75 5.20
CA SER A 170 24.08 -12.17 5.18
C SER A 170 22.63 -12.43 5.61
N GLN A 171 22.19 -11.75 6.67
CA GLN A 171 20.81 -11.82 7.17
C GLN A 171 20.03 -10.56 6.82
N LYS A 172 18.94 -10.76 6.07
CA LYS A 172 18.01 -9.73 5.62
C LYS A 172 16.60 -10.14 6.01
N ALA A 173 16.06 -9.55 7.08
CA ALA A 173 14.80 -9.96 7.67
C ALA A 173 13.68 -8.93 7.49
N ALA A 174 12.44 -9.39 7.46
CA ALA A 174 11.26 -8.54 7.58
C ALA A 174 11.11 -8.05 9.03
N GLY A 175 10.92 -6.73 9.22
CA GLY A 175 10.44 -6.18 10.49
C GLY A 175 8.96 -6.56 10.74
N PHE A 176 8.36 -6.10 11.84
CA PHE A 176 7.01 -6.54 12.19
C PHE A 176 5.90 -5.97 11.29
N LEU A 177 6.05 -4.76 10.76
CA LEU A 177 5.11 -4.22 9.78
C LEU A 177 5.21 -5.00 8.47
N MET A 178 6.43 -5.22 7.98
CA MET A 178 6.66 -6.04 6.79
C MET A 178 6.12 -7.46 7.00
N LYS A 179 6.40 -8.08 8.13
CA LYS A 179 5.90 -9.42 8.47
C LYS A 179 4.38 -9.46 8.44
N LYS A 180 3.70 -8.49 9.08
CA LYS A 180 2.24 -8.41 9.08
C LYS A 180 1.69 -8.33 7.65
N GLU A 181 2.28 -7.49 6.79
CA GLU A 181 1.89 -7.38 5.38
C GLU A 181 2.07 -8.71 4.65
N LEU A 182 3.24 -9.37 4.81
CA LEU A 182 3.52 -10.67 4.19
C LEU A 182 2.53 -11.74 4.66
N ASP A 183 2.25 -11.82 5.96
CA ASP A 183 1.32 -12.81 6.54
C ASP A 183 -0.10 -12.64 5.95
N TYR A 184 -0.65 -11.43 5.96
CA TYR A 184 -1.99 -11.18 5.42
C TYR A 184 -2.07 -11.36 3.91
N PHE A 185 -1.07 -10.92 3.14
CA PHE A 185 -1.08 -11.15 1.69
C PHE A 185 -0.80 -12.61 1.32
N ALA A 186 -0.05 -13.37 2.13
CA ALA A 186 0.07 -14.81 1.96
C ALA A 186 -1.28 -15.50 2.17
N MET A 187 -2.05 -15.10 3.19
CA MET A 187 -3.43 -15.56 3.36
C MET A 187 -4.31 -15.19 2.15
N ALA A 188 -4.13 -14.00 1.57
CA ALA A 188 -4.86 -13.57 0.37
C ALA A 188 -4.53 -14.36 -0.89
N LEU A 189 -3.25 -14.62 -1.14
CA LEU A 189 -2.74 -15.02 -2.46
C LEU A 189 -2.25 -16.47 -2.53
N GLU A 190 -1.92 -17.10 -1.40
CA GLU A 190 -1.42 -18.49 -1.40
C GLU A 190 -2.50 -19.49 -0.97
N LYS A 191 -3.20 -19.23 0.15
CA LYS A 191 -4.22 -20.14 0.71
C LYS A 191 -5.43 -19.37 1.29
N PRO A 192 -6.26 -18.75 0.43
CA PRO A 192 -7.38 -17.95 0.90
C PRO A 192 -8.50 -18.78 1.53
N ALA A 193 -9.06 -18.28 2.63
CA ALA A 193 -10.30 -18.80 3.17
C ALA A 193 -11.47 -18.49 2.20
N ARG A 194 -12.37 -19.45 2.02
CA ARG A 194 -13.46 -19.36 1.02
C ARG A 194 -14.84 -19.35 1.69
N PRO A 195 -15.83 -18.59 1.16
CA PRO A 195 -15.75 -17.77 -0.05
C PRO A 195 -14.84 -16.55 0.08
N PHE A 196 -13.97 -16.36 -0.91
CA PHE A 196 -13.05 -15.23 -1.00
C PHE A 196 -13.65 -14.16 -1.89
N LEU A 197 -13.85 -12.94 -1.36
CA LEU A 197 -14.42 -11.80 -2.07
C LEU A 197 -13.35 -10.75 -2.35
N ALA A 198 -13.26 -10.28 -3.59
CA ALA A 198 -12.59 -9.01 -3.91
C ALA A 198 -13.60 -7.87 -4.04
N ILE A 199 -13.32 -6.73 -3.42
CA ILE A 199 -14.07 -5.48 -3.61
C ILE A 199 -13.16 -4.52 -4.34
N LEU A 200 -13.49 -4.19 -5.59
CA LEU A 200 -12.67 -3.35 -6.44
C LEU A 200 -13.46 -2.09 -6.82
N GLY A 201 -12.85 -0.93 -6.59
CA GLY A 201 -13.44 0.37 -6.92
C GLY A 201 -12.42 1.37 -7.43
N GLY A 202 -12.78 2.65 -7.33
CA GLY A 202 -12.01 3.76 -7.88
C GLY A 202 -12.47 4.20 -9.28
N ALA A 203 -11.68 5.06 -9.91
CA ALA A 203 -12.11 5.88 -11.04
C ALA A 203 -12.00 5.21 -12.42
N LYS A 204 -10.91 4.46 -12.69
CA LYS A 204 -10.56 4.00 -14.05
C LYS A 204 -10.32 2.50 -14.11
N VAL A 205 -10.80 1.85 -15.18
CA VAL A 205 -10.62 0.41 -15.41
C VAL A 205 -9.19 0.08 -15.78
N LYS A 206 -8.54 0.89 -16.63
CA LYS A 206 -7.20 0.65 -17.17
C LYS A 206 -6.14 0.46 -16.09
N ASP A 207 -6.26 1.20 -14.99
CA ASP A 207 -5.34 1.15 -13.85
C ASP A 207 -5.55 -0.12 -12.99
N LYS A 208 -6.62 -0.88 -13.26
CA LYS A 208 -7.06 -2.06 -12.50
C LYS A 208 -7.16 -3.33 -13.35
N ILE A 209 -6.85 -3.28 -14.65
CA ILE A 209 -6.96 -4.44 -15.56
C ILE A 209 -6.18 -5.63 -15.02
N GLN A 210 -4.90 -5.41 -14.73
CA GLN A 210 -4.02 -6.47 -14.24
C GLN A 210 -4.49 -7.01 -12.89
N LEU A 211 -4.98 -6.12 -12.02
CA LEU A 211 -5.51 -6.49 -10.71
C LEU A 211 -6.75 -7.38 -10.86
N ILE A 212 -7.76 -6.94 -11.63
CA ILE A 212 -8.97 -7.72 -11.88
C ILE A 212 -8.59 -9.07 -12.48
N ASN A 213 -7.77 -9.06 -13.52
CA ASN A 213 -7.36 -10.27 -14.22
C ASN A 213 -6.69 -11.27 -13.27
N ASN A 214 -5.75 -10.84 -12.42
CA ASN A 214 -5.10 -11.72 -11.45
C ASN A 214 -6.07 -12.21 -10.36
N MET A 215 -6.91 -11.32 -9.82
CA MET A 215 -7.86 -11.67 -8.78
C MET A 215 -8.92 -12.67 -9.24
N LEU A 216 -9.34 -12.62 -10.51
CA LEU A 216 -10.28 -13.59 -11.09
C LEU A 216 -9.78 -15.04 -11.05
N ASP A 217 -8.47 -15.28 -10.90
CA ASP A 217 -7.91 -16.62 -10.73
C ASP A 217 -7.97 -17.11 -9.27
N GLN A 218 -8.30 -16.22 -8.32
CA GLN A 218 -8.21 -16.48 -6.89
C GLN A 218 -9.58 -16.44 -6.19
N VAL A 219 -10.44 -15.48 -6.54
CA VAL A 219 -11.67 -15.19 -5.78
C VAL A 219 -12.85 -16.08 -6.16
N ASN A 220 -13.85 -16.12 -5.28
CA ASN A 220 -15.16 -16.72 -5.54
C ASN A 220 -16.18 -15.67 -6.00
N GLU A 221 -16.07 -14.46 -5.46
CA GLU A 221 -16.94 -13.33 -5.81
C GLU A 221 -16.10 -12.07 -6.00
N MET A 222 -16.60 -11.15 -6.83
CA MET A 222 -16.01 -9.83 -7.02
C MET A 222 -17.09 -8.77 -7.05
N ILE A 223 -16.94 -7.71 -6.26
CA ILE A 223 -17.69 -6.46 -6.40
C ILE A 223 -16.87 -5.52 -7.28
N ILE A 224 -17.51 -4.92 -8.29
CA ILE A 224 -16.93 -3.85 -9.10
C ILE A 224 -17.80 -2.61 -8.89
N GLY A 225 -17.27 -1.61 -8.19
CA GLY A 225 -17.96 -0.35 -7.87
C GLY A 225 -17.17 0.88 -8.31
N GLY A 226 -17.57 2.06 -7.82
CA GLY A 226 -16.92 3.33 -8.15
C GLY A 226 -17.11 3.75 -9.61
N GLY A 227 -16.32 4.73 -10.06
CA GLY A 227 -16.39 5.27 -11.42
C GLY A 227 -16.13 4.22 -12.50
N MET A 228 -15.31 3.21 -12.21
CA MET A 228 -15.00 2.16 -13.18
C MET A 228 -16.20 1.25 -13.52
N ALA A 229 -17.22 1.18 -12.65
CA ALA A 229 -18.42 0.38 -12.91
C ALA A 229 -19.22 0.89 -14.12
N PHE A 230 -19.20 2.20 -14.41
CA PHE A 230 -19.91 2.77 -15.55
C PHE A 230 -19.37 2.27 -16.89
N THR A 231 -18.06 2.02 -17.00
CA THR A 231 -17.47 1.39 -18.19
C THR A 231 -18.01 -0.03 -18.39
N PHE A 232 -18.16 -0.81 -17.32
CA PHE A 232 -18.74 -2.16 -17.39
C PHE A 232 -20.20 -2.10 -17.83
N LEU A 233 -21.02 -1.28 -17.17
CA LEU A 233 -22.45 -1.18 -17.43
C LEU A 233 -22.76 -0.64 -18.84
N LYS A 234 -21.96 0.32 -19.31
CA LYS A 234 -22.09 0.82 -20.69
C LYS A 234 -21.80 -0.28 -21.72
N VAL A 235 -20.76 -1.09 -21.50
CA VAL A 235 -20.38 -2.16 -22.45
C VAL A 235 -21.32 -3.37 -22.38
N LEU A 236 -21.77 -3.75 -21.19
CA LEU A 236 -22.56 -4.97 -20.97
C LEU A 236 -24.07 -4.76 -21.14
N ASN A 237 -24.57 -3.59 -20.75
CA ASN A 237 -26.01 -3.30 -20.73
C ASN A 237 -26.43 -2.20 -21.71
N ASN A 238 -25.47 -1.60 -22.44
CA ASN A 238 -25.71 -0.42 -23.25
C ASN A 238 -26.36 0.72 -22.44
N MET A 239 -26.01 0.81 -21.15
CA MET A 239 -26.57 1.79 -20.23
C MET A 239 -26.18 3.21 -20.62
N GLU A 240 -27.13 4.14 -20.59
CA GLU A 240 -26.84 5.58 -20.66
C GLU A 240 -26.18 6.02 -19.35
N ILE A 241 -24.99 6.63 -19.43
CA ILE A 241 -24.20 7.01 -18.26
C ILE A 241 -24.03 8.52 -18.09
N GLY A 242 -24.68 9.34 -18.91
CA GLY A 242 -24.50 10.79 -18.94
C GLY A 242 -23.02 11.19 -19.09
N THR A 243 -22.52 12.00 -18.16
CA THR A 243 -21.12 12.48 -18.08
C THR A 243 -20.28 11.68 -17.07
N SER A 244 -20.77 10.51 -16.62
CA SER A 244 -20.01 9.62 -15.73
C SER A 244 -18.70 9.17 -16.36
N LEU A 245 -17.72 8.83 -15.52
CA LEU A 245 -16.41 8.38 -15.97
C LEU A 245 -16.53 7.18 -16.92
N TYR A 246 -15.87 7.30 -18.06
CA TYR A 246 -15.77 6.24 -19.06
C TYR A 246 -14.31 6.10 -19.49
N ASP A 247 -13.87 4.85 -19.62
CA ASP A 247 -12.51 4.51 -19.99
C ASP A 247 -12.53 3.74 -21.30
N ASP A 248 -12.28 4.43 -22.41
CA ASP A 248 -12.33 3.85 -23.76
C ASP A 248 -11.37 2.67 -23.95
N GLU A 249 -10.18 2.72 -23.36
CA GLU A 249 -9.21 1.62 -23.43
C GLU A 249 -9.65 0.45 -22.54
N GLY A 250 -10.14 0.75 -21.34
CA GLY A 250 -10.70 -0.24 -20.43
C GLY A 250 -11.95 -0.93 -20.99
N ALA A 251 -12.78 -0.24 -21.77
CA ALA A 251 -14.00 -0.78 -22.36
C ALA A 251 -13.72 -1.96 -23.31
N LYS A 252 -12.60 -1.92 -24.04
CA LYS A 252 -12.22 -2.95 -25.03
C LYS A 252 -12.05 -4.33 -24.42
N ILE A 253 -11.69 -4.41 -23.13
CA ILE A 253 -11.38 -5.66 -22.44
C ILE A 253 -12.50 -6.16 -21.51
N VAL A 254 -13.58 -5.39 -21.31
CA VAL A 254 -14.65 -5.73 -20.34
C VAL A 254 -15.23 -7.12 -20.63
N LYS A 255 -15.51 -7.41 -21.90
CA LYS A 255 -16.08 -8.71 -22.31
C LYS A 255 -15.12 -9.87 -22.03
N GLU A 256 -13.82 -9.65 -22.19
CA GLU A 256 -12.78 -10.66 -21.87
C GLU A 256 -12.74 -10.94 -20.37
N LEU A 257 -12.78 -9.89 -19.53
CA LEU A 257 -12.83 -10.05 -18.08
C LEU A 257 -14.08 -10.81 -17.62
N MET A 258 -15.24 -10.49 -18.19
CA MET A 258 -16.49 -11.21 -17.88
C MET A 258 -16.45 -12.66 -18.33
N ALA A 259 -15.89 -12.95 -19.52
CA ALA A 259 -15.71 -14.32 -19.99
C ALA A 259 -14.75 -15.12 -19.09
N LYS A 260 -13.68 -14.49 -18.61
CA LYS A 260 -12.77 -15.11 -17.63
C LYS A 260 -13.47 -15.36 -16.30
N ALA A 261 -14.26 -14.41 -15.81
CA ALA A 261 -15.05 -14.58 -14.59
C ALA A 261 -16.02 -15.77 -14.71
N GLU A 262 -16.74 -15.90 -15.82
CA GLU A 262 -17.63 -17.02 -16.09
C GLU A 262 -16.85 -18.35 -16.14
N LYS A 263 -15.75 -18.40 -16.89
CA LYS A 263 -14.86 -19.58 -16.98
C LYS A 263 -14.37 -20.04 -15.61
N ASN A 264 -14.00 -19.10 -14.74
CA ASN A 264 -13.50 -19.35 -13.39
C ASN A 264 -14.63 -19.47 -12.35
N LYS A 265 -15.90 -19.38 -12.76
CA LYS A 265 -17.08 -19.42 -11.89
C LYS A 265 -17.07 -18.35 -10.79
N VAL A 266 -16.52 -17.18 -11.11
CA VAL A 266 -16.50 -16.01 -10.23
C VAL A 266 -17.82 -15.26 -10.39
N LYS A 267 -18.53 -15.04 -9.28
CA LYS A 267 -19.74 -14.19 -9.28
C LYS A 267 -19.36 -12.71 -9.29
N ILE A 268 -19.70 -12.01 -10.37
CA ILE A 268 -19.50 -10.56 -10.48
C ILE A 268 -20.74 -9.82 -9.97
N ASN A 269 -20.54 -8.88 -9.05
CA ASN A 269 -21.56 -8.02 -8.48
C ASN A 269 -21.30 -6.57 -8.93
N LEU A 270 -22.13 -6.07 -9.84
CA LEU A 270 -22.14 -4.68 -10.31
C LEU A 270 -23.26 -3.89 -9.62
N PRO A 271 -23.14 -2.56 -9.49
CA PRO A 271 -24.24 -1.72 -9.00
C PRO A 271 -25.43 -1.74 -9.98
N VAL A 272 -26.63 -1.65 -9.41
CA VAL A 272 -27.93 -1.66 -10.12
C VAL A 272 -28.64 -0.30 -10.07
N ASP A 273 -28.22 0.57 -9.15
CA ASP A 273 -28.71 1.91 -8.91
C ASP A 273 -27.58 2.85 -8.43
N PHE A 274 -27.78 4.15 -8.60
CA PHE A 274 -26.74 5.18 -8.47
C PHE A 274 -27.28 6.44 -7.81
N ILE A 275 -26.42 7.10 -7.05
CA ILE A 275 -26.58 8.50 -6.68
C ILE A 275 -25.91 9.36 -7.74
N THR A 276 -26.67 10.26 -8.34
CA THR A 276 -26.23 11.12 -9.44
C THR A 276 -26.05 12.56 -9.00
N ALA A 277 -25.26 13.32 -9.76
CA ALA A 277 -25.03 14.74 -9.56
C ALA A 277 -25.01 15.49 -10.90
N GLU A 278 -25.45 16.74 -10.91
CA GLU A 278 -25.39 17.60 -12.11
C GLU A 278 -23.94 18.04 -12.46
N LYS A 279 -23.04 18.03 -11.48
CA LYS A 279 -21.62 18.41 -11.62
C LYS A 279 -20.76 17.70 -10.57
N PHE A 280 -19.45 17.66 -10.80
CA PHE A 280 -18.48 17.10 -9.84
C PHE A 280 -18.15 18.13 -8.75
N ASP A 281 -19.00 18.21 -7.74
CA ASP A 281 -18.93 19.20 -6.66
C ASP A 281 -19.59 18.62 -5.39
N GLU A 282 -19.04 18.91 -4.22
CA GLU A 282 -19.56 18.44 -2.93
C GLU A 282 -21.02 18.91 -2.67
N HIS A 283 -21.38 20.08 -3.21
CA HIS A 283 -22.67 20.73 -3.06
C HIS A 283 -23.54 20.64 -4.31
N ALA A 284 -23.21 19.76 -5.26
CA ALA A 284 -24.03 19.57 -6.46
C ALA A 284 -25.46 19.13 -6.13
N GLN A 285 -26.42 19.52 -6.98
CA GLN A 285 -27.76 18.94 -6.91
C GLN A 285 -27.68 17.43 -7.15
N THR A 286 -28.23 16.66 -6.21
CA THR A 286 -28.21 15.19 -6.25
C THR A 286 -29.50 14.61 -6.83
N GLY A 287 -29.39 13.43 -7.44
CA GLY A 287 -30.51 12.65 -7.95
C GLY A 287 -30.25 11.16 -7.80
N THR A 288 -31.10 10.34 -8.41
CA THR A 288 -30.97 8.88 -8.41
C THR A 288 -31.21 8.32 -9.80
N ALA A 289 -30.52 7.24 -10.15
CA ALA A 289 -30.72 6.52 -11.41
C ALA A 289 -30.65 5.00 -11.18
N THR A 290 -31.20 4.23 -12.10
CA THR A 290 -31.04 2.76 -12.17
C THR A 290 -30.39 2.37 -13.49
N VAL A 291 -29.87 1.14 -13.58
CA VAL A 291 -29.32 0.63 -14.86
C VAL A 291 -30.37 0.67 -15.97
N ALA A 292 -31.63 0.37 -15.67
CA ALA A 292 -32.72 0.37 -16.64
C ALA A 292 -33.14 1.79 -17.07
N ALA A 293 -33.12 2.76 -16.15
CA ALA A 293 -33.49 4.15 -16.45
C ALA A 293 -32.35 4.92 -17.13
N GLY A 294 -31.09 4.53 -16.90
CA GLY A 294 -29.93 5.31 -17.32
C GLY A 294 -29.71 6.56 -16.47
N ILE A 295 -28.54 7.18 -16.65
CA ILE A 295 -28.20 8.47 -16.06
C ILE A 295 -28.49 9.57 -17.09
N PRO A 296 -29.24 10.62 -16.72
CA PRO A 296 -29.59 11.71 -17.63
C PRO A 296 -28.37 12.39 -18.27
N ALA A 297 -28.54 12.92 -19.48
CA ALA A 297 -27.51 13.72 -20.13
C ALA A 297 -27.09 14.92 -19.26
N GLY A 298 -25.77 15.17 -19.20
CA GLY A 298 -25.18 16.21 -18.33
C GLY A 298 -24.93 15.76 -16.88
N TRP A 299 -25.64 14.74 -16.38
CA TRP A 299 -25.47 14.22 -15.03
C TRP A 299 -24.43 13.09 -14.98
N MET A 300 -23.84 12.88 -13.81
CA MET A 300 -22.86 11.82 -13.55
C MET A 300 -23.21 11.02 -12.30
N GLY A 301 -22.91 9.72 -12.29
CA GLY A 301 -23.04 8.88 -11.11
C GLY A 301 -21.78 8.96 -10.25
N LEU A 302 -21.93 9.26 -8.96
CA LEU A 302 -20.82 9.49 -8.03
C LEU A 302 -20.79 8.54 -6.83
N ASP A 303 -21.88 7.80 -6.58
CA ASP A 303 -21.94 6.74 -5.57
C ASP A 303 -22.95 5.67 -6.01
N CYS A 304 -22.89 4.48 -5.39
CA CYS A 304 -23.91 3.47 -5.59
C CYS A 304 -25.19 3.81 -4.80
N GLY A 305 -26.34 3.40 -5.33
CA GLY A 305 -27.63 3.59 -4.68
C GLY A 305 -27.90 2.58 -3.57
N PRO A 306 -29.03 2.72 -2.86
CA PRO A 306 -29.39 1.85 -1.73
C PRO A 306 -29.55 0.38 -2.10
N GLU A 307 -30.07 0.04 -3.29
CA GLU A 307 -30.25 -1.36 -3.68
C GLU A 307 -28.90 -2.03 -3.98
N SER A 308 -27.99 -1.32 -4.64
CA SER A 308 -26.62 -1.77 -4.85
C SER A 308 -25.90 -2.01 -3.53
N ASN A 309 -26.07 -1.12 -2.55
CA ASN A 309 -25.45 -1.28 -1.25
C ASN A 309 -25.96 -2.51 -0.50
N LYS A 310 -27.27 -2.82 -0.60
CA LYS A 310 -27.85 -4.07 -0.08
C LYS A 310 -27.21 -5.29 -0.76
N HIS A 311 -27.14 -5.31 -2.09
CA HIS A 311 -26.52 -6.40 -2.85
C HIS A 311 -25.04 -6.60 -2.50
N PHE A 312 -24.30 -5.51 -2.34
CA PHE A 312 -22.89 -5.57 -1.91
C PHE A 312 -22.77 -6.11 -0.48
N ALA A 313 -23.64 -5.67 0.43
CA ALA A 313 -23.66 -6.16 1.81
C ALA A 313 -23.96 -7.66 1.91
N GLU A 314 -24.81 -8.21 1.03
CA GLU A 314 -25.04 -9.65 0.94
C GLU A 314 -23.80 -10.42 0.48
N ALA A 315 -23.08 -9.91 -0.54
CA ALA A 315 -21.83 -10.52 -0.98
C ALA A 315 -20.77 -10.50 0.13
N VAL A 316 -20.65 -9.39 0.85
CA VAL A 316 -19.78 -9.29 2.04
C VAL A 316 -20.20 -10.29 3.12
N GLY A 317 -21.51 -10.43 3.38
CA GLY A 317 -22.05 -11.36 4.38
C GLY A 317 -21.74 -12.85 4.11
N ARG A 318 -21.54 -13.24 2.85
CA ARG A 318 -21.16 -14.61 2.47
C ARG A 318 -19.67 -14.89 2.62
N ALA A 319 -18.83 -13.86 2.62
CA ALA A 319 -17.38 -14.01 2.54
C ALA A 319 -16.77 -14.52 3.86
N LYS A 320 -15.76 -15.39 3.74
CA LYS A 320 -14.85 -15.76 4.85
C LYS A 320 -13.52 -15.01 4.77
N GLN A 321 -13.22 -14.44 3.61
CA GLN A 321 -12.08 -13.58 3.40
C GLN A 321 -12.44 -12.47 2.41
N ILE A 322 -11.95 -11.26 2.65
CA ILE A 322 -12.20 -10.09 1.82
C ILE A 322 -10.88 -9.37 1.56
N VAL A 323 -10.63 -9.03 0.30
CA VAL A 323 -9.65 -8.01 -0.08
C VAL A 323 -10.42 -6.83 -0.68
N TRP A 324 -10.20 -5.62 -0.16
CA TRP A 324 -10.82 -4.41 -0.68
C TRP A 324 -9.77 -3.42 -1.19
N ASN A 325 -9.86 -3.05 -2.47
CA ASN A 325 -9.03 -2.04 -3.10
C ASN A 325 -9.86 -1.05 -3.92
N GLY A 326 -10.07 0.15 -3.36
CA GLY A 326 -10.73 1.29 -4.01
C GLY A 326 -12.15 1.54 -3.50
N PRO A 327 -12.53 2.79 -3.18
CA PRO A 327 -13.87 3.12 -2.73
C PRO A 327 -14.90 2.89 -3.85
N VAL A 328 -16.17 2.69 -3.46
CA VAL A 328 -17.27 2.43 -4.41
C VAL A 328 -18.05 3.70 -4.80
N GLY A 329 -17.60 4.86 -4.34
CA GLY A 329 -18.11 6.20 -4.64
C GLY A 329 -17.07 7.28 -4.31
N VAL A 330 -17.42 8.55 -4.51
CA VAL A 330 -16.59 9.73 -4.19
C VAL A 330 -16.68 10.03 -2.69
N PHE A 331 -16.04 9.19 -1.89
CA PHE A 331 -16.15 9.18 -0.42
C PHE A 331 -15.66 10.46 0.26
N GLU A 332 -14.89 11.28 -0.45
CA GLU A 332 -14.43 12.58 0.00
C GLU A 332 -15.61 13.52 0.28
N PHE A 333 -16.66 13.46 -0.55
CA PHE A 333 -17.87 14.27 -0.45
C PHE A 333 -18.97 13.51 0.31
N GLU A 334 -19.50 14.09 1.38
CA GLU A 334 -20.46 13.39 2.25
C GLU A 334 -21.71 12.89 1.52
N ASN A 335 -22.18 13.65 0.52
CA ASN A 335 -23.33 13.30 -0.30
C ASN A 335 -23.12 12.04 -1.17
N PHE A 336 -21.85 11.66 -1.42
CA PHE A 336 -21.46 10.54 -2.28
C PHE A 336 -20.59 9.50 -1.55
N ALA A 337 -20.64 9.51 -0.21
CA ALA A 337 -19.86 8.61 0.64
C ALA A 337 -20.67 7.45 1.23
N LYS A 338 -22.00 7.42 1.04
CA LYS A 338 -22.90 6.50 1.75
C LYS A 338 -22.72 5.05 1.29
N GLY A 339 -22.48 4.81 0.01
CA GLY A 339 -22.19 3.47 -0.52
C GLY A 339 -20.90 2.91 0.07
N THR A 340 -19.82 3.69 0.01
CA THR A 340 -18.52 3.27 0.57
C THR A 340 -18.59 3.10 2.09
N LYS A 341 -19.25 4.01 2.81
CA LYS A 341 -19.41 3.89 4.27
C LYS A 341 -20.26 2.68 4.66
N GLY A 342 -21.39 2.46 4.00
CA GLY A 342 -22.26 1.31 4.28
C GLY A 342 -21.55 -0.03 4.02
N LEU A 343 -20.73 -0.09 2.97
CA LEU A 343 -19.90 -1.26 2.70
C LEU A 343 -18.83 -1.46 3.78
N MET A 344 -18.19 -0.39 4.25
CA MET A 344 -17.24 -0.45 5.37
C MET A 344 -17.89 -0.93 6.66
N ASP A 345 -19.08 -0.42 7.00
CA ASP A 345 -19.82 -0.82 8.19
C ASP A 345 -20.10 -2.34 8.14
N LYS A 346 -20.45 -2.88 6.96
CA LYS A 346 -20.66 -4.32 6.77
C LYS A 346 -19.37 -5.14 6.84
N VAL A 347 -18.27 -4.64 6.26
CA VAL A 347 -16.94 -5.28 6.34
C VAL A 347 -16.48 -5.38 7.80
N VAL A 348 -16.67 -4.32 8.59
CA VAL A 348 -16.39 -4.31 10.04
C VAL A 348 -17.25 -5.33 10.78
N GLU A 349 -18.55 -5.41 10.46
CA GLU A 349 -19.46 -6.39 11.06
C GLU A 349 -18.97 -7.83 10.84
N VAL A 350 -18.69 -8.22 9.59
CA VAL A 350 -18.25 -9.60 9.30
C VAL A 350 -16.86 -9.90 9.85
N THR A 351 -15.99 -8.88 10.00
CA THR A 351 -14.69 -9.05 10.66
C THR A 351 -14.87 -9.51 12.10
N LYS A 352 -15.81 -8.90 12.84
CA LYS A 352 -16.13 -9.30 14.23
C LYS A 352 -16.63 -10.75 14.31
N SER A 353 -17.24 -11.26 13.25
CA SER A 353 -17.71 -12.65 13.13
C SER A 353 -16.64 -13.62 12.58
N GLY A 354 -15.38 -13.20 12.47
CA GLY A 354 -14.25 -14.05 12.09
C GLY A 354 -13.90 -14.06 10.59
N CYS A 355 -14.48 -13.16 9.79
CA CYS A 355 -14.04 -12.95 8.40
C CYS A 355 -12.69 -12.23 8.39
N VAL A 356 -11.74 -12.72 7.58
CA VAL A 356 -10.44 -12.05 7.41
C VAL A 356 -10.60 -10.90 6.42
N THR A 357 -10.35 -9.67 6.84
CA THR A 357 -10.58 -8.47 6.02
C THR A 357 -9.30 -7.67 5.80
N ILE A 358 -8.89 -7.58 4.54
CA ILE A 358 -7.64 -6.94 4.11
C ILE A 358 -7.98 -5.71 3.27
N ILE A 359 -7.62 -4.54 3.77
CA ILE A 359 -7.82 -3.26 3.09
C ILE A 359 -6.52 -2.85 2.40
N GLY A 360 -6.58 -2.65 1.09
CA GLY A 360 -5.46 -2.21 0.27
C GLY A 360 -5.75 -0.90 -0.46
N GLY A 361 -4.69 -0.25 -0.97
CA GLY A 361 -4.79 1.01 -1.68
C GLY A 361 -4.90 2.24 -0.75
N GLY A 362 -4.37 3.37 -1.21
CA GLY A 362 -4.31 4.61 -0.41
C GLY A 362 -5.68 5.19 -0.08
N ASP A 363 -6.60 5.24 -1.04
CA ASP A 363 -7.92 5.82 -0.84
C ASP A 363 -8.78 4.98 0.13
N THR A 364 -8.73 3.65 0.01
CA THR A 364 -9.45 2.75 0.93
C THR A 364 -8.87 2.81 2.35
N ALA A 365 -7.55 2.92 2.49
CA ALA A 365 -6.92 3.14 3.80
C ALA A 365 -7.33 4.51 4.39
N THR A 366 -7.47 5.53 3.55
CA THR A 366 -7.98 6.85 3.96
C THR A 366 -9.44 6.78 4.40
N CYS A 367 -10.27 5.93 3.79
CA CYS A 367 -11.62 5.63 4.28
C CYS A 367 -11.59 5.04 5.70
N CYS A 368 -10.69 4.08 5.96
CA CYS A 368 -10.53 3.51 7.30
C CYS A 368 -10.15 4.56 8.34
N ALA A 369 -9.19 5.43 8.03
CA ALA A 369 -8.79 6.53 8.92
C ALA A 369 -9.93 7.54 9.13
N LYS A 370 -10.64 7.93 8.06
CA LYS A 370 -11.77 8.87 8.11
C LYS A 370 -12.89 8.40 9.03
N TRP A 371 -13.15 7.09 9.08
CA TRP A 371 -14.24 6.50 9.88
C TRP A 371 -13.77 5.75 11.13
N GLY A 372 -12.48 5.82 11.48
CA GLY A 372 -11.92 5.15 12.65
C GLY A 372 -12.19 3.65 12.65
N THR A 373 -11.88 2.98 11.54
CA THR A 373 -12.06 1.51 11.37
C THR A 373 -10.74 0.75 11.20
N GLU A 374 -9.60 1.41 11.35
CA GLU A 374 -8.27 0.83 11.17
C GLU A 374 -8.01 -0.37 12.11
N ASP A 375 -8.55 -0.31 13.33
CA ASP A 375 -8.50 -1.35 14.36
C ASP A 375 -9.69 -2.33 14.32
N LYS A 376 -10.65 -2.08 13.42
CA LYS A 376 -11.91 -2.86 13.30
C LYS A 376 -11.91 -3.82 12.11
N VAL A 377 -10.88 -3.77 11.28
CA VAL A 377 -10.62 -4.72 10.17
C VAL A 377 -9.39 -5.56 10.51
N SER A 378 -9.18 -6.69 9.84
CA SER A 378 -8.03 -7.54 10.16
C SER A 378 -6.69 -6.87 9.80
N HIS A 379 -6.63 -6.21 8.65
CA HIS A 379 -5.42 -5.54 8.19
C HIS A 379 -5.72 -4.34 7.30
N VAL A 380 -5.12 -3.19 7.61
CA VAL A 380 -5.01 -2.05 6.70
C VAL A 380 -3.58 -2.00 6.18
N SER A 381 -3.42 -2.23 4.88
CA SER A 381 -2.11 -2.21 4.25
C SER A 381 -1.55 -0.79 4.16
N THR A 382 -0.33 -0.66 4.63
CA THR A 382 0.52 0.53 4.50
C THR A 382 1.20 0.60 3.13
N GLY A 383 0.95 -0.42 2.29
CA GLY A 383 1.68 -0.68 1.06
C GLY A 383 1.37 0.26 -0.10
N GLY A 384 0.19 0.88 -0.14
CA GLY A 384 -0.25 1.69 -1.28
C GLY A 384 0.00 0.96 -2.61
N GLY A 385 0.90 1.49 -3.44
CA GLY A 385 1.32 0.86 -4.70
C GLY A 385 1.95 -0.53 -4.56
N ALA A 386 2.69 -0.82 -3.48
CA ALA A 386 3.22 -2.17 -3.25
C ALA A 386 2.11 -3.21 -3.02
N SER A 387 1.06 -2.84 -2.28
CA SER A 387 -0.09 -3.73 -2.08
C SER A 387 -0.80 -4.02 -3.40
N LEU A 388 -0.93 -3.00 -4.25
CA LEU A 388 -1.54 -3.13 -5.59
C LEU A 388 -0.71 -4.05 -6.49
N GLU A 389 0.59 -3.79 -6.63
CA GLU A 389 1.47 -4.62 -7.46
C GLU A 389 1.52 -6.07 -6.99
N LEU A 390 1.45 -6.29 -5.67
CA LEU A 390 1.40 -7.64 -5.12
C LEU A 390 0.09 -8.35 -5.48
N LEU A 391 -1.05 -7.65 -5.36
CA LEU A 391 -2.36 -8.18 -5.78
C LEU A 391 -2.49 -8.36 -7.30
N GLU A 392 -1.66 -7.66 -8.09
CA GLU A 392 -1.51 -7.88 -9.54
C GLU A 392 -0.66 -9.13 -9.89
N GLY A 393 -0.10 -9.80 -8.88
CA GLY A 393 0.75 -10.98 -9.04
C GLY A 393 2.21 -10.67 -9.31
N LYS A 394 2.65 -9.41 -9.15
CA LYS A 394 4.05 -9.03 -9.38
C LYS A 394 4.92 -9.46 -8.21
N VAL A 395 6.18 -9.73 -8.53
CA VAL A 395 7.22 -9.93 -7.52
C VAL A 395 7.69 -8.58 -7.02
N LEU A 396 7.61 -8.34 -5.71
CA LEU A 396 8.14 -7.13 -5.09
C LEU A 396 9.66 -7.26 -4.90
N PRO A 397 10.51 -6.42 -5.53
CA PRO A 397 11.96 -6.52 -5.42
C PRO A 397 12.48 -6.51 -3.98
N GLY A 398 11.94 -5.64 -3.12
CA GLY A 398 12.32 -5.52 -1.72
C GLY A 398 11.92 -6.73 -0.86
N VAL A 399 10.86 -7.46 -1.24
CA VAL A 399 10.51 -8.75 -0.61
C VAL A 399 11.42 -9.86 -1.15
N ASN A 400 11.75 -9.85 -2.45
CA ASN A 400 12.68 -10.81 -3.04
C ASN A 400 14.04 -10.79 -2.35
N ALA A 401 14.52 -9.59 -2.05
CA ALA A 401 15.81 -9.35 -1.43
C ALA A 401 15.91 -9.87 0.03
N LEU A 402 14.79 -10.18 0.68
CA LEU A 402 14.79 -10.79 2.01
C LEU A 402 15.28 -12.23 1.94
N SER A 403 16.07 -12.63 2.95
CA SER A 403 16.53 -14.00 3.15
C SER A 403 15.33 -14.93 3.35
N SER A 404 15.49 -16.21 2.98
CA SER A 404 14.52 -17.24 3.34
C SER A 404 14.60 -17.58 4.83
N ALA A 405 13.48 -18.02 5.40
CA ALA A 405 13.38 -18.41 6.80
C ALA A 405 14.01 -19.78 7.10
#